data_AF-A0A7V7X2R7-F1
#
_entry.id   AF-A0A7V7X2R7-F1
#
_cell.length_a   1.000
_cell.length_b   1.000
_cell.length_c   1.000
_cell.angle_alpha   90.00
_cell.angle_beta   90.00
_cell.angle_gamma   90.00
#
_symmetry.space_group_name_H-M   'P 1'
#
loop_
_entity.id
_entity.type
_entity.pdbx_description
1 polymer ?
#
loop_
_entity_poly.entity_id
_entity_poly.type
_entity_poly.pdbx_seq_one_letter_code
_entity_poly.pdbx_strand_id
1 'polypeptide(L)'
;MPFYRQTKTAIKPKPYPKELLTIGDHIKKKRIECKIFQTQLADMLGVDEITIVNWEKNYSTPKVSMFPKIIEFLEYEPQNKIITLGDKIKAYRRKLGLSQEKFAKKLGIDASTLRKWEWGNVQPSSVLKERFLKFCKMLKVDL
;
A
#
# COMPACT_ATOMS: atom_id res chain seq x y z
N MET A 1 18.62 -35.70 26.48
CA MET A 1 17.43 -35.13 25.84
C MET A 1 17.85 -34.53 24.50
N PRO A 2 17.54 -35.15 23.34
CA PRO A 2 17.91 -34.58 22.04
C PRO A 2 16.89 -33.51 21.64
N PHE A 3 17.39 -32.30 21.38
CA PHE A 3 16.60 -31.19 20.84
C PHE A 3 16.19 -31.53 19.39
N TYR A 4 14.90 -31.80 19.19
CA TYR A 4 14.31 -32.02 17.87
C TYR A 4 14.40 -30.74 17.04
N ARG A 5 15.27 -30.72 16.01
CA ARG A 5 15.27 -29.67 14.99
C ARG A 5 14.02 -29.86 14.14
N GLN A 6 12.97 -29.08 14.38
CA GLN A 6 11.89 -28.93 13.42
C GLN A 6 12.46 -28.28 12.16
N THR A 7 12.73 -29.08 11.13
CA THR A 7 12.87 -28.56 9.78
C THR A 7 11.46 -28.22 9.30
N LYS A 8 11.14 -26.91 9.19
CA LYS A 8 9.92 -26.47 8.49
C LYS A 8 10.04 -27.01 7.05
N THR A 9 9.39 -28.12 6.75
CA THR A 9 9.31 -28.63 5.38
C THR A 9 8.54 -27.62 4.54
N ALA A 10 9.13 -27.21 3.41
CA ALA A 10 8.54 -26.19 2.55
C ALA A 10 7.28 -26.77 1.87
N ILE A 11 6.11 -26.57 2.48
CA ILE A 11 4.83 -26.77 1.83
C ILE A 11 4.83 -25.87 0.60
N LYS A 12 4.69 -26.45 -0.59
CA LYS A 12 4.58 -25.67 -1.84
C LYS A 12 3.46 -24.64 -1.63
N PRO A 13 3.72 -23.33 -1.81
CA PRO A 13 2.71 -22.31 -1.57
C PRO A 13 1.52 -22.59 -2.50
N LYS A 14 0.30 -22.64 -1.93
CA LYS A 14 -0.93 -22.72 -2.72
C LYS A 14 -0.89 -21.66 -3.83
N PRO A 15 -1.26 -22.00 -5.08
CA PRO A 15 -1.23 -21.06 -6.18
C PRO A 15 -2.04 -19.81 -5.82
N TYR A 16 -1.50 -18.64 -6.17
CA TYR A 16 -2.18 -17.37 -5.99
C TYR A 16 -3.41 -17.31 -6.92
N PRO A 17 -4.47 -16.56 -6.53
CA PRO A 17 -5.62 -16.35 -7.40
C PRO A 17 -5.18 -15.76 -8.74
N LYS A 18 -5.84 -16.19 -9.83
CA LYS A 18 -5.54 -15.72 -11.20
C LYS A 18 -5.75 -14.21 -11.35
N GLU A 19 -6.59 -13.62 -10.52
CA GLU A 19 -6.87 -12.19 -10.47
C GLU A 19 -6.31 -11.59 -9.18
N LEU A 20 -5.51 -10.52 -9.31
CA LEU A 20 -4.95 -9.78 -8.18
C LEU A 20 -5.87 -8.60 -7.89
N LEU A 21 -6.78 -8.77 -6.93
CA LEU A 21 -7.74 -7.74 -6.57
C LEU A 21 -7.29 -6.96 -5.36
N THR A 22 -6.59 -7.61 -4.42
CA THR A 22 -6.21 -7.05 -3.13
C THR A 22 -4.71 -6.77 -3.04
N ILE A 23 -4.32 -5.82 -2.17
CA ILE A 23 -2.90 -5.62 -1.83
C ILE A 23 -2.24 -6.90 -1.31
N GLY A 24 -2.99 -7.75 -0.59
CA GLY A 24 -2.55 -9.05 -0.13
C GLY A 24 -2.19 -10.00 -1.28
N ASP A 25 -2.99 -10.01 -2.34
CA ASP A 25 -2.71 -10.81 -3.55
C ASP A 25 -1.44 -10.32 -4.26
N HIS A 26 -1.26 -9.00 -4.37
CA HIS A 26 -0.06 -8.39 -4.97
C HIS A 26 1.20 -8.74 -4.18
N ILE A 27 1.15 -8.63 -2.84
CA ILE A 27 2.25 -8.99 -1.95
C ILE A 27 2.58 -10.47 -2.11
N LYS A 28 1.57 -11.35 -2.07
CA LYS A 28 1.76 -12.79 -2.19
C LYS A 28 2.38 -13.18 -3.53
N LYS A 29 1.91 -12.57 -4.63
CA LYS A 29 2.46 -12.82 -5.97
C LYS A 29 3.94 -12.43 -6.02
N LYS A 30 4.29 -11.19 -5.66
CA LYS A 30 5.68 -10.70 -5.69
C LYS A 30 6.58 -11.55 -4.78
N ARG A 31 6.11 -11.92 -3.59
CA ARG A 31 6.85 -12.80 -2.66
C ARG A 31 7.21 -14.14 -3.32
N ILE A 32 6.27 -14.75 -4.03
CA ILE A 32 6.48 -16.05 -4.70
C ILE A 32 7.39 -15.88 -5.92
N GLU A 33 7.25 -14.80 -6.69
CA GLU A 33 8.15 -14.45 -7.81
C GLU A 33 9.60 -14.25 -7.34
N CYS A 34 9.78 -13.57 -6.22
CA CYS A 34 11.07 -13.38 -5.55
C CYS A 34 11.57 -14.63 -4.82
N LYS A 35 10.76 -15.69 -4.71
CA LYS A 35 11.07 -16.97 -4.04
C LYS A 35 11.53 -16.82 -2.58
N ILE A 36 10.96 -15.85 -1.86
CA ILE A 36 11.27 -15.61 -0.43
C ILE A 36 10.19 -16.18 0.50
N PHE A 37 10.57 -16.50 1.73
CA PHE A 37 9.66 -16.94 2.78
C PHE A 37 8.89 -15.77 3.41
N GLN A 38 7.75 -16.06 4.05
CA GLN A 38 6.96 -15.06 4.78
C GLN A 38 7.76 -14.41 5.91
N THR A 39 8.63 -15.16 6.58
CA THR A 39 9.58 -14.66 7.58
C THR A 39 10.54 -13.63 7.00
N GLN A 40 11.16 -13.93 5.86
CA GLN A 40 12.10 -13.02 5.20
C GLN A 40 11.42 -11.72 4.76
N LEU A 41 10.19 -11.82 4.23
CA LEU A 41 9.41 -10.63 3.88
C LEU A 41 9.02 -9.81 5.13
N ALA A 42 8.70 -10.48 6.23
CA ALA A 42 8.45 -9.85 7.53
C ALA A 42 9.67 -9.06 8.00
N ASP A 43 10.86 -9.67 7.93
CA ASP A 43 12.12 -9.01 8.29
C ASP A 43 12.41 -7.79 7.40
N MET A 44 12.22 -7.91 6.08
CA MET A 44 12.40 -6.81 5.13
C MET A 44 11.46 -5.62 5.42
N LEU A 45 10.20 -5.91 5.78
CA LEU A 45 9.20 -4.87 6.06
C LEU A 45 9.26 -4.38 7.52
N GLY A 46 9.94 -5.11 8.41
CA GLY A 46 10.01 -4.86 9.85
C GLY A 46 8.68 -5.11 10.55
N VAL A 47 8.00 -6.20 10.20
CA VAL A 47 6.72 -6.65 10.78
C VAL A 47 6.79 -8.11 11.20
N ASP A 48 5.83 -8.57 11.99
CA ASP A 48 5.75 -9.97 12.40
C ASP A 48 5.31 -10.90 11.24
N GLU A 49 5.78 -12.17 11.22
CA GLU A 49 5.40 -13.18 10.23
C GLU A 49 3.87 -13.34 10.12
N ILE A 50 3.16 -13.31 11.25
CA ILE A 50 1.70 -13.43 11.32
C ILE A 50 1.03 -12.25 10.60
N THR A 51 1.64 -11.07 10.62
CA THR A 51 1.13 -9.89 9.90
C THR A 51 1.12 -10.13 8.41
N ILE A 52 2.22 -10.69 7.87
CA ILE A 52 2.31 -11.05 6.44
C ILE A 52 1.29 -12.13 6.09
N VAL A 53 1.16 -13.16 6.92
CA VAL A 53 0.17 -14.24 6.73
C VAL A 53 -1.25 -13.65 6.68
N ASN A 54 -1.58 -12.73 7.57
CA ASN A 54 -2.91 -12.10 7.61
C ASN A 54 -3.17 -11.20 6.40
N TRP A 55 -2.14 -10.51 5.88
CA TRP A 55 -2.25 -9.74 4.64
C TRP A 55 -2.45 -10.66 3.43
N GLU A 56 -1.66 -11.72 3.29
CA GLU A 56 -1.79 -12.68 2.18
C GLU A 56 -3.11 -13.47 2.18
N LYS A 57 -3.74 -13.59 3.35
CA LYS A 57 -5.06 -14.20 3.52
C LYS A 57 -6.21 -13.19 3.42
N ASN A 58 -5.92 -11.91 3.22
CA ASN A 58 -6.90 -10.82 3.21
C ASN A 58 -7.73 -10.70 4.50
N TYR A 59 -7.20 -11.20 5.63
CA TYR A 59 -7.81 -11.03 6.95
C TYR A 59 -7.56 -9.64 7.54
N SER A 60 -6.51 -8.96 7.09
CA SER A 60 -6.23 -7.58 7.48
C SER A 60 -5.59 -6.81 6.32
N THR A 61 -5.67 -5.48 6.37
CA THR A 61 -5.01 -4.59 5.41
C THR A 61 -3.82 -3.87 6.08
N PRO A 62 -2.74 -3.59 5.33
CA PRO A 62 -1.62 -2.82 5.86
C PRO A 62 -2.05 -1.43 6.33
N LYS A 63 -1.42 -0.93 7.40
CA LYS A 63 -1.58 0.47 7.82
C LYS A 63 -1.01 1.39 6.74
N VAL A 64 -1.56 2.60 6.60
CA VAL A 64 -1.13 3.55 5.56
C VAL A 64 0.37 3.88 5.65
N SER A 65 0.94 3.93 6.85
CA SER A 65 2.38 4.15 7.07
C SER A 65 3.27 3.04 6.50
N MET A 66 2.72 1.84 6.27
CA MET A 66 3.43 0.70 5.68
C MET A 66 3.41 0.72 4.15
N PHE A 67 2.53 1.51 3.52
CA PHE A 67 2.43 1.56 2.07
C PHE A 67 3.76 1.96 1.40
N PRO A 68 4.55 2.93 1.87
CA PRO A 68 5.83 3.26 1.24
C PRO A 68 6.76 2.04 1.12
N LYS A 69 6.92 1.27 2.20
CA LYS A 69 7.73 0.05 2.22
C LYS A 69 7.18 -1.04 1.30
N ILE A 70 5.85 -1.18 1.26
CA ILE A 70 5.18 -2.17 0.41
C ILE A 70 5.30 -1.78 -1.07
N ILE A 71 5.15 -0.50 -1.41
CA ILE A 71 5.30 0.01 -2.78
C ILE A 71 6.75 -0.16 -3.23
N GLU A 72 7.72 0.10 -2.35
CA GLU A 72 9.15 -0.16 -2.60
C GLU A 72 9.39 -1.65 -2.89
N PHE A 73 8.84 -2.54 -2.06
CA PHE A 73 8.94 -3.99 -2.28
C PHE A 73 8.27 -4.46 -3.58
N LEU A 74 7.10 -3.90 -3.91
CA LEU A 74 6.36 -4.29 -5.11
C LEU A 74 6.93 -3.68 -6.39
N GLU A 75 7.63 -2.55 -6.28
CA GLU A 75 8.11 -1.69 -7.38
C GLU A 75 6.97 -1.05 -8.20
N TYR A 76 5.73 -1.14 -7.71
CA TYR A 76 4.55 -0.49 -8.28
C TYR A 76 3.49 -0.25 -7.19
N GLU A 77 2.53 0.65 -7.42
CA GLU A 77 1.41 0.87 -6.49
C GLU A 77 0.36 -0.24 -6.66
N PRO A 78 0.13 -1.10 -5.65
CA PRO A 78 -0.94 -2.08 -5.69
C PRO A 78 -2.29 -1.37 -5.51
N GLN A 79 -3.19 -1.58 -6.46
CA GLN A 79 -4.55 -1.05 -6.47
C GLN A 79 -4.68 0.48 -6.63
N ASN A 80 -4.76 0.91 -7.89
CA ASN A 80 -5.88 1.68 -8.43
C ASN A 80 -5.55 1.93 -9.89
N LYS A 81 -6.47 1.63 -10.82
CA LYS A 81 -6.40 2.31 -12.13
C LYS A 81 -6.52 3.79 -11.82
N ILE A 82 -5.49 4.56 -12.14
CA ILE A 82 -5.49 6.00 -11.95
C ILE A 82 -6.40 6.57 -13.04
N ILE A 83 -7.69 6.70 -12.74
CA ILE A 83 -8.69 7.23 -13.68
C ILE A 83 -8.99 8.67 -13.31
N THR A 84 -9.11 8.96 -12.02
CA THR A 84 -9.52 10.29 -11.54
C THR A 84 -8.39 11.01 -10.80
N LEU A 85 -8.55 12.33 -10.60
CA LEU A 85 -7.67 13.11 -9.75
C LEU A 85 -7.71 12.62 -8.27
N GLY A 86 -8.88 12.14 -7.81
CA GLY A 86 -9.01 11.52 -6.49
C GLY A 86 -8.13 10.29 -6.33
N ASP A 87 -8.03 9.46 -7.38
CA ASP A 87 -7.13 8.31 -7.40
C ASP A 87 -5.65 8.73 -7.35
N LYS A 88 -5.27 9.77 -8.11
CA LYS A 88 -3.92 10.35 -8.05
C LYS A 88 -3.57 10.83 -6.65
N ILE A 89 -4.49 11.57 -6.02
CA ILE A 89 -4.34 12.07 -4.65
C ILE A 89 -4.15 10.93 -3.67
N LYS A 90 -4.99 9.89 -3.76
CA LYS A 90 -4.93 8.72 -2.88
C LYS A 90 -3.64 7.93 -3.04
N ALA A 91 -3.20 7.69 -4.28
CA ALA A 91 -1.94 7.01 -4.58
C ALA A 91 -0.75 7.82 -4.03
N TYR A 92 -0.73 9.14 -4.27
CA TYR A 92 0.32 10.02 -3.78
C TYR A 92 0.40 10.03 -2.25
N ARG A 93 -0.75 10.11 -1.58
CA ARG A 93 -0.84 10.07 -0.12
C ARG A 93 -0.30 8.74 0.43
N ARG A 94 -0.60 7.62 -0.20
CA ARG A 94 -0.11 6.28 0.18
C ARG A 94 1.40 6.15 -0.04
N LYS A 95 1.92 6.65 -1.16
CA LYS A 95 3.36 6.72 -1.43
C LYS A 95 4.12 7.50 -0.35
N LEU A 96 3.50 8.53 0.22
CA LEU A 96 4.05 9.28 1.36
C LEU A 96 3.77 8.66 2.73
N GLY A 97 2.98 7.58 2.81
CA GLY A 97 2.61 6.93 4.06
C GLY A 97 1.73 7.78 4.99
N LEU A 98 1.01 8.76 4.44
CA LEU A 98 0.25 9.74 5.22
C LEU A 98 -1.21 9.33 5.40
N SER A 99 -1.74 9.48 6.61
CA SER A 99 -3.19 9.38 6.83
C SER A 99 -3.93 10.50 6.09
N GLN A 100 -5.23 10.32 5.85
CA GLN A 100 -6.07 11.37 5.24
C GLN A 100 -5.99 12.67 6.05
N GLU A 101 -6.01 12.59 7.38
CA GLU A 101 -5.88 13.76 8.26
C GLU A 101 -4.54 14.49 8.10
N LYS A 102 -3.42 13.77 8.12
CA LYS A 102 -2.09 14.39 7.98
C LYS A 102 -1.93 15.02 6.60
N PHE A 103 -2.46 14.37 5.56
CA PHE A 103 -2.40 14.89 4.20
C PHE A 103 -3.30 16.11 4.01
N ALA A 104 -4.53 16.08 4.53
CA ALA A 104 -5.46 17.20 4.51
C ALA A 104 -4.88 18.43 5.23
N LYS A 105 -4.26 18.23 6.41
CA LYS A 105 -3.54 19.30 7.13
C LYS A 105 -2.41 19.91 6.28
N LYS A 106 -1.60 19.09 5.59
CA LYS A 106 -0.56 19.59 4.68
C LYS A 106 -1.13 20.38 3.49
N LEU A 107 -2.30 19.98 2.99
CA LEU A 107 -3.01 20.70 1.93
C LEU A 107 -3.84 21.88 2.46
N GLY A 108 -3.92 22.09 3.78
CA GLY A 108 -4.76 23.11 4.41
C GLY A 108 -6.24 22.99 4.05
N ILE A 109 -6.76 21.76 4.01
CA ILE A 109 -8.18 21.42 3.81
C ILE A 109 -8.67 20.52 4.94
N ASP A 110 -9.99 20.37 5.06
CA ASP A 110 -10.59 19.42 5.99
C ASP A 110 -10.44 17.96 5.52
N ALA A 111 -10.28 17.03 6.46
CA ALA A 111 -10.12 15.61 6.17
C ALA A 111 -11.36 15.00 5.49
N SER A 112 -12.57 15.50 5.81
CA SER A 112 -13.81 15.05 5.15
C SER A 112 -13.86 15.48 3.68
N THR A 113 -13.34 16.67 3.35
CA THR A 113 -13.22 17.14 1.96
C THR A 113 -12.26 16.25 1.17
N LEU A 114 -11.10 15.93 1.74
CA LEU A 114 -10.16 15.00 1.12
C LEU A 114 -10.78 13.61 0.89
N ARG A 115 -11.51 13.09 1.89
CA ARG A 115 -12.21 11.80 1.77
C ARG A 115 -13.23 11.80 0.62
N LYS A 116 -13.99 12.88 0.45
CA LYS A 116 -14.96 13.02 -0.66
C LYS A 116 -14.28 13.00 -2.02
N TRP A 117 -13.09 13.60 -2.13
CA TRP A 117 -12.29 13.55 -3.36
C TRP A 117 -11.76 12.15 -3.65
N GLU A 118 -11.20 11.46 -2.64
CA GLU A 118 -10.66 10.10 -2.81
C GLU A 118 -11.74 9.06 -3.12
N TRP A 119 -13.00 9.32 -2.78
CA TRP A 119 -14.14 8.48 -3.14
C TRP A 119 -14.75 8.89 -4.50
N GLY A 120 -14.32 10.01 -5.10
CA GLY A 120 -14.90 10.50 -6.35
C GLY A 120 -16.31 11.10 -6.18
N ASN A 121 -16.79 11.29 -4.95
CA ASN A 121 -18.10 11.88 -4.66
C ASN A 121 -18.14 13.38 -5.01
N VAL A 122 -17.00 14.06 -4.92
CA VAL A 122 -16.88 15.50 -5.22
C VAL A 122 -15.55 15.73 -5.92
N GLN A 123 -15.57 16.47 -7.03
CA GLN A 123 -14.35 16.92 -7.68
C GLN A 123 -13.80 18.18 -7.00
N PRO A 124 -12.48 18.30 -6.79
CA PRO A 124 -11.90 19.52 -6.24
C PRO A 124 -12.19 20.73 -7.14
N SER A 125 -12.43 21.89 -6.53
CA SER A 125 -12.52 23.16 -7.25
C SER A 125 -11.18 23.49 -7.93
N SER A 126 -11.21 24.34 -8.96
CA SER A 126 -10.00 24.72 -9.72
C SER A 126 -8.88 25.25 -8.81
N VAL A 127 -9.21 26.06 -7.81
CA VAL A 127 -8.26 26.60 -6.82
C VAL A 127 -7.58 25.49 -6.01
N LEU A 128 -8.34 24.47 -5.60
CA LEU A 128 -7.81 23.38 -4.81
C LEU A 128 -7.01 22.37 -5.65
N LYS A 129 -7.39 22.21 -6.93
CA LYS A 129 -6.57 21.48 -7.92
C LYS A 129 -5.21 22.15 -8.08
N GLU A 130 -5.17 23.47 -8.25
CA GLU A 130 -3.92 24.22 -8.34
C GLU A 130 -3.06 24.09 -7.07
N ARG A 131 -3.68 24.16 -5.89
CA ARG A 131 -2.99 23.97 -4.62
C ARG A 131 -2.35 22.58 -4.51
N PHE A 132 -3.06 21.53 -4.93
CA PHE A 132 -2.54 20.17 -4.98
C PHE A 132 -1.38 20.05 -5.99
N LEU A 133 -1.54 20.59 -7.21
CA LEU A 133 -0.48 20.57 -8.23
C LEU A 133 0.77 21.33 -7.77
N LYS A 134 0.60 22.49 -7.12
CA LYS A 134 1.70 23.26 -6.54
C LYS A 134 2.41 22.47 -5.43
N PHE A 135 1.65 21.77 -4.60
CA PHE A 135 2.21 20.89 -3.56
C PHE A 135 3.02 19.74 -4.16
N CYS A 136 2.54 19.09 -5.22
CA CYS A 136 3.28 18.03 -5.93
C CYS A 136 4.58 18.55 -6.57
N LYS A 137 4.52 19.72 -7.24
CA LYS A 137 5.71 20.38 -7.80
C LYS A 137 6.75 20.71 -6.73
N MET A 138 6.32 21.19 -5.57
CA MET A 138 7.19 21.54 -4.45
C MET A 138 7.95 20.33 -3.89
N LEU A 139 7.36 19.14 -3.95
CA LEU A 139 7.98 17.90 -3.51
C LEU A 139 8.85 17.23 -4.59
N LYS A 140 9.04 17.87 -5.76
CA LYS A 140 9.76 17.32 -6.93
C LYS A 140 9.29 15.92 -7.32
N VAL A 141 7.99 15.67 -7.22
CA VAL A 141 7.41 14.40 -7.65
C VAL A 141 6.59 14.62 -8.91
N ASP A 142 7.00 13.98 -10.00
CA ASP A 142 6.28 13.99 -11.26
C ASP A 142 4.97 13.19 -11.16
N LEU A 143 3.90 13.72 -11.77
CA LEU A 143 2.49 13.30 -11.66
C LEU A 143 1.94 12.66 -12.94
#